data_AF-A0A7S4BPX7-F1
#
_entry.id   AF-A0A7S4BPX7-F1
#
_cell.length_a   1.000
_cell.length_b   1.000
_cell.length_c   1.000
_cell.angle_alpha   90.00
_cell.angle_beta   90.00
_cell.angle_gamma   90.00
#
_symmetry.space_group_name_H-M   'P 1'
#
loop_
_entity.id
_entity.type
_entity.pdbx_description
1 polymer ?
#
loop_
_entity_poly.entity_id
_entity_poly.type
_entity_poly.pdbx_seq_one_letter_code
_entity_poly.pdbx_strand_id
1 'polypeptide(L)'
;MFSELYPISLSLLHDFFELRCVKILSVLLMRNSPFFRLRQIATKAKLRVLKGMPEVADVTVSLDAETPVETKFGPDIVVGRQVNPTPDELMRSPVEIEKDVRAAIATAAHLGRKMRKADAKADAKADAKMDAKIDDDVDSAVESDAEKALDGGVGGSKEDVTGGRLWGLSHSLVHWRSRGACSGAIVEASLVLDPETRLREAHLMAAAIRRAVLRQVPDVRDVDLHLELFDGAAGEQGYRSIDELPHNFRLPSEAEAKARL
;
A
#
# COMPACT_ATOMS: atom_id res chain seq x y z
N MET A 1 -63.62 -2.02 26.12
CA MET A 1 -62.76 -3.09 26.65
C MET A 1 -61.39 -2.92 25.99
N PHE A 2 -60.38 -2.57 26.81
CA PHE A 2 -58.92 -2.56 26.60
C PHE A 2 -58.42 -2.14 25.20
N SER A 3 -57.93 -0.93 24.90
CA SER A 3 -56.86 -0.11 25.51
C SER A 3 -55.62 -0.90 25.91
N GLU A 4 -54.62 -0.95 25.02
CA GLU A 4 -53.19 -1.05 25.36
C GLU A 4 -52.33 -0.48 24.21
N LEU A 5 -52.00 0.81 24.34
CA LEU A 5 -50.89 1.46 23.66
C LEU A 5 -49.69 1.36 24.60
N TYR A 6 -48.59 0.75 24.16
CA TYR A 6 -47.30 0.85 24.84
C TYR A 6 -46.43 1.91 24.15
N PRO A 7 -45.93 2.94 24.87
CA PRO A 7 -44.93 3.86 24.35
C PRO A 7 -43.53 3.23 24.42
N ILE A 8 -42.75 3.32 23.35
CA ILE A 8 -41.32 3.05 23.42
C ILE A 8 -40.59 4.33 23.82
N SER A 9 -39.87 4.19 24.93
CA SER A 9 -39.04 5.15 25.63
C SER A 9 -37.97 5.80 24.74
N LEU A 10 -38.08 7.11 24.52
CA LEU A 10 -36.93 8.00 24.39
C LEU A 10 -36.38 8.22 25.81
N SER A 11 -35.29 7.54 26.17
CA SER A 11 -34.51 7.93 27.35
C SER A 11 -33.74 9.21 27.03
N LEU A 12 -34.47 10.32 27.02
CA LEU A 12 -33.91 11.65 27.21
C LEU A 12 -33.51 11.75 28.68
N LEU A 13 -32.20 11.71 28.94
CA LEU A 13 -31.60 12.29 30.13
C LEU A 13 -31.78 13.82 30.05
N HIS A 14 -33.00 14.27 30.33
CA HIS A 14 -33.28 15.64 30.72
C HIS A 14 -33.26 15.66 32.24
N ASP A 15 -32.12 16.02 32.82
CA ASP A 15 -32.06 16.94 33.97
C ASP A 15 -30.60 17.25 34.33
N PHE A 16 -30.33 18.55 34.50
CA PHE A 16 -29.06 19.18 34.90
C PHE A 16 -27.87 19.08 33.93
N PHE A 17 -27.75 20.06 33.01
CA PHE A 17 -26.61 20.99 32.99
C PHE A 17 -26.78 22.02 31.87
N GLU A 18 -26.50 23.27 32.20
CA GLU A 18 -26.40 24.44 31.31
C GLU A 18 -25.11 24.40 30.46
N LEU A 19 -24.78 23.25 29.87
CA LEU A 19 -23.55 23.03 29.09
C LEU A 19 -23.85 22.23 27.82
N ARG A 20 -23.80 22.94 26.69
CA ARG A 20 -23.53 22.49 25.30
C ARG A 20 -23.97 21.05 24.95
N CYS A 21 -25.08 20.99 24.21
CA CYS A 21 -25.78 19.80 23.73
C CYS A 21 -24.91 18.58 23.38
N VAL A 22 -25.08 17.49 24.12
CA VAL A 22 -24.65 16.14 23.73
C VAL A 22 -25.85 15.42 23.10
N LYS A 23 -25.80 15.16 21.79
CA LYS A 23 -26.78 14.30 21.10
C LYS A 23 -26.14 12.93 20.88
N ILE A 24 -26.70 11.89 21.49
CA ILE A 24 -26.29 10.51 21.29
C ILE A 24 -26.99 9.98 20.03
N LEU A 25 -26.22 9.60 19.02
CA LEU A 25 -26.73 8.95 17.81
C LEU A 25 -26.41 7.45 17.90
N SER A 26 -27.41 6.65 18.26
CA SER A 26 -27.29 5.19 18.23
C SER A 26 -27.53 4.70 16.80
N VAL A 27 -26.51 4.11 16.18
CA VAL A 27 -26.60 3.53 14.83
C VAL A 27 -26.54 2.01 14.98
N LEU A 28 -27.67 1.36 14.78
CA LEU A 28 -27.82 -0.09 14.88
C LEU A 28 -27.23 -0.75 13.62
N LEU A 29 -26.23 -1.63 13.75
CA LEU A 29 -25.59 -2.29 12.61
C LEU A 29 -25.54 -3.82 12.80
N MET A 30 -25.83 -4.55 11.71
CA MET A 30 -26.04 -5.99 11.72
C MET A 30 -24.77 -6.82 12.06
N ARG A 31 -25.00 -7.97 12.71
CA ARG A 31 -24.04 -8.95 13.27
C ARG A 31 -22.96 -9.53 12.33
N ASN A 32 -23.00 -9.28 11.01
CA ASN A 32 -22.11 -9.97 10.04
C ASN A 32 -21.07 -9.07 9.35
N SER A 33 -20.88 -7.83 9.81
CA SER A 33 -19.86 -6.93 9.25
C SER A 33 -18.55 -6.99 10.07
N PRO A 34 -17.37 -7.06 9.44
CA PRO A 34 -16.12 -7.06 10.19
C PRO A 34 -15.94 -5.70 10.88
N PHE A 35 -15.44 -5.75 12.12
CA PHE A 35 -15.26 -4.61 13.02
C PHE A 35 -14.61 -3.37 12.36
N PHE A 36 -13.72 -3.57 11.39
CA PHE A 36 -13.06 -2.50 10.65
C PHE A 36 -14.02 -1.63 9.82
N ARG A 37 -14.99 -2.22 9.12
CA ARG A 37 -15.97 -1.44 8.36
C ARG A 37 -16.89 -0.63 9.27
N LEU A 38 -17.31 -1.23 10.38
CA LEU A 38 -18.18 -0.57 11.35
C LEU A 38 -17.50 0.66 11.96
N ARG A 39 -16.19 0.56 12.25
CA ARG A 39 -15.40 1.69 12.77
C ARG A 39 -15.21 2.80 11.74
N GLN A 40 -14.97 2.47 10.47
CA GLN A 40 -14.88 3.47 9.39
C GLN A 40 -16.22 4.17 9.14
N ILE A 41 -17.33 3.41 9.12
CA ILE A 41 -18.69 3.94 8.98
C ILE A 41 -19.03 4.86 10.16
N ALA A 42 -18.77 4.42 11.39
CA ALA A 42 -18.97 5.22 12.59
C ALA A 42 -18.16 6.52 12.58
N THR A 43 -16.88 6.45 12.16
CA THR A 43 -16.01 7.63 12.05
C THR A 43 -16.52 8.59 10.98
N LYS A 44 -16.92 8.09 9.81
CA LYS A 44 -17.45 8.91 8.71
C LYS A 44 -18.79 9.55 9.09
N ALA A 45 -19.66 8.82 9.79
CA ALA A 45 -20.91 9.34 10.34
C ALA A 45 -20.65 10.45 11.38
N LYS A 46 -19.74 10.22 12.33
CA LYS A 46 -19.29 11.21 13.31
C LYS A 46 -18.82 12.50 12.63
N LEU A 47 -17.93 12.39 11.65
CA LEU A 47 -17.40 13.55 10.92
C LEU A 47 -18.48 14.32 10.15
N ARG A 48 -19.46 13.62 9.54
CA ARG A 48 -20.57 14.27 8.84
C ARG A 48 -21.47 15.07 9.80
N VAL A 49 -21.79 14.52 10.98
CA VAL A 49 -22.60 15.22 11.98
C VAL A 49 -21.87 16.46 12.48
N LEU A 50 -20.58 16.34 12.84
CA LEU A 50 -19.78 17.48 13.30
C LEU A 50 -19.64 18.57 12.22
N LYS A 51 -19.59 18.20 10.94
CA LYS A 51 -19.53 19.16 9.83
C LYS A 51 -20.87 19.86 9.57
N GLY A 52 -21.99 19.16 9.74
CA GLY A 52 -23.33 19.70 9.51
C GLY A 52 -23.92 20.48 10.69
N MET A 53 -23.39 20.27 11.90
CA MET A 53 -23.90 20.84 13.14
C MET A 53 -22.74 21.39 13.98
N PRO A 54 -22.19 22.57 13.65
CA PRO A 54 -21.00 23.13 14.31
C PRO A 54 -21.22 23.43 15.81
N GLU A 55 -22.46 23.53 16.27
CA GLU A 55 -22.82 23.67 17.68
C GLU A 55 -22.64 22.37 18.50
N VAL A 56 -22.46 21.23 17.84
CA VAL A 56 -22.25 19.92 18.49
C VAL A 56 -20.77 19.72 18.76
N ALA A 57 -20.38 19.72 20.04
CA ALA A 57 -18.98 19.60 20.44
C ALA A 57 -18.41 18.18 20.31
N ASP A 58 -19.24 17.15 20.48
CA ASP A 58 -18.84 15.76 20.32
C ASP A 58 -20.02 14.87 19.91
N VAL A 59 -19.71 13.77 19.22
CA VAL A 59 -20.67 12.78 18.75
C VAL A 59 -20.12 11.40 19.08
N THR A 60 -20.85 10.66 19.90
CA THR A 60 -20.54 9.26 20.22
C THR A 60 -21.43 8.36 19.36
N VAL A 61 -20.80 7.47 18.60
CA VAL A 61 -21.50 6.46 17.81
C VAL A 61 -21.33 5.12 18.51
N SER A 62 -22.40 4.65 19.16
CA SER A 62 -22.43 3.33 19.78
C SER A 62 -22.84 2.29 18.76
N LEU A 63 -22.01 1.27 18.58
CA LEU A 63 -22.27 0.11 17.74
C LEU A 63 -22.81 -1.00 18.63
N ASP A 64 -24.13 -1.04 18.83
CA ASP A 64 -24.75 -2.10 19.62
C ASP A 64 -25.02 -3.31 18.71
N ALA A 65 -24.29 -4.40 18.94
CA ALA A 65 -24.38 -5.64 18.18
C ALA A 65 -25.23 -6.72 18.89
N GLU A 66 -25.72 -6.44 20.10
CA GLU A 66 -26.31 -7.45 20.97
C GLU A 66 -27.83 -7.55 20.85
N THR A 67 -28.52 -6.50 20.40
CA THR A 67 -29.98 -6.52 20.17
C THR A 67 -30.35 -5.90 18.82
N PRO A 68 -30.60 -6.71 17.77
CA PRO A 68 -31.17 -6.17 16.55
C PRO A 68 -32.62 -5.74 16.83
N VAL A 69 -32.85 -4.44 16.97
CA VAL A 69 -34.21 -3.88 16.94
C VAL A 69 -34.73 -4.07 15.52
N GLU A 70 -35.72 -4.94 15.35
CA GLU A 70 -36.45 -5.08 14.10
C GLU A 70 -37.20 -3.77 13.82
N THR A 71 -36.57 -2.85 13.09
CA THR A 71 -37.27 -1.69 12.57
C THR A 71 -38.14 -2.14 11.40
N LYS A 72 -39.38 -1.64 11.33
CA LYS A 72 -40.30 -1.87 10.18
C LYS A 72 -39.79 -1.26 8.85
N PHE A 73 -38.72 -0.49 8.90
CA PHE A 73 -37.95 -0.06 7.73
C PHE A 73 -37.00 -1.20 7.41
N GLY A 74 -37.01 -1.70 6.16
CA GLY A 74 -36.29 -2.91 5.72
C GLY A 74 -34.77 -2.90 5.94
N PRO A 75 -33.96 -3.69 5.19
CA PRO A 75 -32.52 -3.84 5.44
C PRO A 75 -31.66 -2.55 5.23
N ASP A 76 -32.30 -1.38 5.11
CA ASP A 76 -31.68 -0.11 4.81
C ASP A 76 -31.25 0.62 6.09
N ILE A 77 -29.95 0.84 6.21
CA ILE A 77 -29.34 1.67 7.24
C ILE A 77 -29.71 3.13 6.94
N VAL A 78 -30.54 3.75 7.78
CA VAL A 78 -30.88 5.18 7.64
C VAL A 78 -29.92 6.02 8.48
N VAL A 79 -29.07 6.82 7.83
CA VAL A 79 -28.19 7.80 8.50
C VAL A 79 -28.73 9.22 8.22
N GLY A 80 -29.59 9.73 9.09
CA GLY A 80 -30.19 11.08 8.96
C GLY A 80 -31.34 11.16 7.94
N ARG A 81 -31.46 12.30 7.23
CA ARG A 81 -32.50 12.52 6.19
C ARG A 81 -32.08 12.08 4.78
N GLN A 82 -30.84 11.62 4.60
CA GLN A 82 -30.35 11.15 3.30
C GLN A 82 -30.54 9.64 3.18
N VAL A 83 -31.12 9.24 2.05
CA VAL A 83 -31.18 7.85 1.59
C VAL A 83 -29.74 7.32 1.51
N ASN A 84 -29.56 6.11 2.01
CA ASN A 84 -28.30 5.40 2.21
C ASN A 84 -27.33 5.62 1.02
N PRO A 85 -26.13 6.20 1.23
CA PRO A 85 -25.18 6.38 0.15
C PRO A 85 -24.83 5.02 -0.45
N THR A 86 -24.79 4.94 -1.78
CA THR A 86 -24.41 3.69 -2.44
C THR A 86 -23.00 3.29 -1.98
N PRO A 87 -22.65 1.99 -1.99
CA PRO A 87 -21.28 1.57 -1.69
C PRO A 87 -20.24 2.38 -2.47
N ASP A 88 -20.54 2.75 -3.72
CA ASP A 88 -19.67 3.55 -4.59
C ASP A 88 -19.43 4.97 -4.05
N GLU A 89 -20.44 5.59 -3.41
CA GLU A 89 -20.30 6.88 -2.73
C GLU A 89 -19.53 6.79 -1.40
N LEU A 90 -19.45 5.58 -0.83
CA LEU A 90 -18.68 5.33 0.39
C LEU A 90 -17.21 5.05 0.10
N MET A 91 -16.90 4.53 -1.08
CA MET A 91 -15.56 4.16 -1.53
C MET A 91 -14.77 5.36 -2.07
N ARG A 92 -13.44 5.27 -1.97
CA ARG A 92 -12.56 6.16 -2.72
C ARG A 92 -12.61 5.82 -4.20
N SER A 93 -12.40 6.82 -5.06
CA SER A 93 -12.40 6.59 -6.50
C SER A 93 -11.27 5.62 -6.88
N PRO A 94 -11.50 4.68 -7.83
CA PRO A 94 -10.45 3.77 -8.29
C PRO A 94 -9.20 4.50 -8.78
N VAL A 95 -9.36 5.67 -9.40
CA VAL A 95 -8.26 6.53 -9.88
C VAL A 95 -7.37 7.04 -8.74
N GLU A 96 -7.96 7.42 -7.60
CA GLU A 96 -7.18 7.83 -6.44
C GLU A 96 -6.45 6.65 -5.78
N ILE A 97 -7.10 5.48 -5.73
CA ILE A 97 -6.47 4.26 -5.22
C ILE A 97 -5.32 3.86 -6.13
N GLU A 98 -5.48 3.92 -7.46
CA GLU A 98 -4.42 3.62 -8.43
C GLU A 98 -3.20 4.54 -8.25
N LYS A 99 -3.42 5.84 -8.02
CA LYS A 99 -2.33 6.79 -7.74
C LYS A 99 -1.54 6.43 -6.48
N ASP A 100 -2.23 6.04 -5.42
CA ASP A 100 -1.60 5.64 -4.16
C ASP A 100 -0.87 4.30 -4.31
N VAL A 101 -1.44 3.36 -5.06
CA VAL A 101 -0.79 2.10 -5.43
C VAL A 101 0.50 2.36 -6.19
N ARG A 102 0.48 3.20 -7.23
CA ARG A 102 1.68 3.59 -7.99
C ARG A 102 2.74 4.23 -7.08
N ALA A 103 2.34 5.10 -6.15
CA ALA A 103 3.23 5.69 -5.17
C ALA A 103 3.85 4.65 -4.20
N ALA A 104 3.05 3.69 -3.73
CA ALA A 104 3.54 2.61 -2.86
C ALA A 104 4.54 1.70 -3.59
N ILE A 105 4.25 1.35 -4.85
CA ILE A 105 5.16 0.59 -5.73
C ILE A 105 6.48 1.35 -5.92
N ALA A 106 6.42 2.64 -6.27
CA ALA A 106 7.60 3.47 -6.44
C ALA A 106 8.46 3.51 -5.17
N THR A 107 7.83 3.75 -4.02
CA THR A 107 8.52 3.80 -2.71
C THR A 107 9.23 2.47 -2.41
N ALA A 108 8.57 1.34 -2.63
CA ALA A 108 9.16 0.02 -2.46
C ALA A 108 10.36 -0.23 -3.39
N ALA A 109 10.23 0.16 -4.66
CA ALA A 109 11.30 0.04 -5.65
C ALA A 109 12.52 0.93 -5.29
N HIS A 110 12.28 2.14 -4.77
CA HIS A 110 13.34 3.01 -4.26
C HIS A 110 14.05 2.42 -3.04
N LEU A 111 13.31 1.81 -2.11
CA LEU A 111 13.88 1.15 -0.94
C LEU A 111 14.77 -0.04 -1.34
N GLY A 112 14.32 -0.88 -2.27
CA GLY A 112 15.12 -1.99 -2.79
C GLY A 112 16.44 -1.53 -3.41
N ARG A 113 16.43 -0.40 -4.14
CA ARG A 113 17.66 0.21 -4.67
C ARG A 113 18.62 0.68 -3.58
N LYS A 114 18.11 1.24 -2.48
CA LYS A 114 18.95 1.71 -1.36
C LYS A 114 19.61 0.56 -0.62
N MET A 115 18.87 -0.52 -0.37
CA MET A 115 19.42 -1.71 0.32
C MET A 115 20.56 -2.32 -0.49
N ARG A 116 20.39 -2.51 -1.80
CA ARG A 116 21.45 -3.06 -2.65
C ARG A 116 22.70 -2.19 -2.71
N LYS A 117 22.56 -0.86 -2.72
CA LYS A 117 23.72 0.04 -2.64
C LYS A 117 24.46 -0.09 -1.32
N ALA A 118 23.75 -0.39 -0.22
CA ALA A 118 24.39 -0.64 1.07
C ALA A 118 25.13 -1.98 1.08
N ASP A 119 24.51 -3.04 0.55
CA ASP A 119 25.11 -4.37 0.46
C ASP A 119 26.35 -4.35 -0.45
N ALA A 120 26.26 -3.79 -1.66
CA ALA A 120 27.39 -3.67 -2.58
C ALA A 120 28.55 -2.84 -1.99
N LYS A 121 28.25 -1.80 -1.20
CA LYS A 121 29.27 -1.03 -0.49
C LYS A 121 29.91 -1.82 0.65
N ALA A 122 29.15 -2.69 1.32
CA ALA A 122 29.67 -3.57 2.36
C ALA A 122 30.60 -4.63 1.76
N ASP A 123 30.21 -5.25 0.66
CA ASP A 123 31.01 -6.25 -0.07
C ASP A 123 32.31 -5.62 -0.61
N ALA A 124 32.22 -4.48 -1.31
CA ALA A 124 33.42 -3.78 -1.80
C ALA A 124 34.38 -3.36 -0.68
N LYS A 125 33.86 -3.04 0.51
CA LYS A 125 34.69 -2.73 1.68
C LYS A 125 35.33 -3.98 2.28
N ALA A 126 34.64 -5.12 2.25
CA ALA A 126 35.18 -6.39 2.69
C ALA A 126 36.34 -6.83 1.77
N ASP A 127 36.16 -6.71 0.46
CA ASP A 127 37.19 -7.02 -0.54
C ASP A 127 38.41 -6.11 -0.37
N ALA A 128 38.21 -4.79 -0.30
CA ALA A 128 39.32 -3.84 -0.11
C ALA A 128 40.09 -4.05 1.21
N LYS A 129 39.41 -4.52 2.27
CA LYS A 129 40.06 -4.87 3.54
C LYS A 129 40.85 -6.18 3.42
N MET A 130 40.36 -7.13 2.64
CA MET A 130 41.05 -8.38 2.39
C MET A 130 42.33 -8.14 1.58
N ASP A 131 42.26 -7.30 0.55
CA ASP A 131 43.41 -6.90 -0.27
C ASP A 131 44.48 -6.18 0.58
N ALA A 132 44.07 -5.18 1.38
CA ALA A 132 45.02 -4.45 2.24
C ALA A 132 45.71 -5.35 3.28
N LYS A 133 45.08 -6.45 3.71
CA LYS A 133 45.70 -7.40 4.64
C LYS A 133 46.70 -8.31 3.92
N ILE A 134 46.46 -8.65 2.66
CA ILE A 134 47.37 -9.49 1.88
C ILE A 134 48.69 -8.75 1.66
N ASP A 135 48.66 -7.45 1.39
CA ASP A 135 49.89 -6.66 1.18
C ASP A 135 50.76 -6.61 2.45
N ASP A 136 50.17 -6.42 3.63
CA ASP A 136 50.90 -6.42 4.92
C ASP A 136 51.51 -7.80 5.25
N ASP A 137 50.80 -8.90 4.92
CA ASP A 137 51.28 -10.26 5.20
C ASP A 137 52.37 -10.69 4.18
N VAL A 138 52.31 -10.22 2.93
CA VAL A 138 53.28 -10.56 1.86
C VAL A 138 54.63 -9.84 2.05
N ASP A 139 54.64 -8.59 2.51
CA ASP A 139 55.90 -7.87 2.82
C ASP A 139 56.69 -8.53 3.97
N SER A 140 56.03 -9.32 4.83
CA SER A 140 56.69 -10.10 5.87
C SER A 140 57.21 -11.48 5.42
N ALA A 141 56.77 -11.96 4.25
CA ALA A 141 57.09 -13.30 3.74
C ALA A 141 58.06 -13.29 2.54
N VAL A 142 58.27 -12.14 1.88
CA VAL A 142 59.04 -12.02 0.63
C VAL A 142 60.44 -11.43 0.87
N GLU A 143 61.11 -11.86 1.95
CA GLU A 143 62.59 -11.86 2.02
C GLU A 143 63.21 -13.25 1.73
N SER A 144 62.41 -14.25 1.35
CA SER A 144 62.93 -15.52 0.82
C SER A 144 62.22 -15.94 -0.46
N ASP A 145 62.99 -15.98 -1.55
CA ASP A 145 62.71 -16.67 -2.82
C ASP A 145 61.69 -15.98 -3.75
N ALA A 146 62.14 -14.97 -4.49
CA ALA A 146 62.71 -15.13 -5.83
C ALA A 146 61.68 -15.54 -6.91
N GLU A 147 61.30 -14.52 -7.69
CA GLU A 147 61.18 -14.55 -9.14
C GLU A 147 60.76 -15.88 -9.80
N LYS A 148 59.47 -16.05 -10.09
CA LYS A 148 59.00 -16.52 -11.42
C LYS A 148 57.49 -16.57 -11.55
N ALA A 149 57.04 -16.18 -12.74
CA ALA A 149 55.75 -16.46 -13.37
C ALA A 149 54.59 -15.49 -13.07
N LEU A 150 54.73 -14.25 -13.56
CA LEU A 150 53.60 -13.43 -13.98
C LEU A 150 53.58 -13.37 -15.51
N ASP A 151 52.49 -13.83 -16.13
CA ASP A 151 51.68 -13.01 -17.05
C ASP A 151 50.42 -13.79 -17.44
N GLY A 152 49.41 -13.70 -16.59
CA GLY A 152 48.10 -14.30 -16.78
C GLY A 152 47.02 -13.28 -16.43
N GLY A 153 46.99 -12.19 -17.19
CA GLY A 153 46.03 -11.11 -17.03
C GLY A 153 44.58 -11.58 -17.21
N VAL A 154 43.95 -11.99 -16.11
CA VAL A 154 42.49 -12.11 -16.02
C VAL A 154 41.95 -10.71 -15.76
N GLY A 155 41.72 -9.98 -16.85
CA GLY A 155 40.92 -8.76 -16.84
C GLY A 155 39.48 -9.11 -16.48
N GLY A 156 39.20 -9.15 -15.17
CA GLY A 156 37.85 -9.16 -14.64
C GLY A 156 37.19 -7.85 -15.03
N SER A 157 36.49 -7.84 -16.16
CA SER A 157 35.53 -6.81 -16.48
C SER A 157 34.63 -6.64 -15.27
N LYS A 158 34.65 -5.45 -14.67
CA LYS A 158 33.59 -4.98 -13.77
C LYS A 158 32.30 -4.98 -14.59
N GLU A 159 31.70 -6.15 -14.77
CA GLU A 159 30.27 -6.23 -15.05
C GLU A 159 29.64 -5.57 -13.85
N ASP A 160 29.20 -4.32 -14.05
CA ASP A 160 28.25 -3.68 -13.18
C ASP A 160 27.14 -4.70 -12.97
N VAL A 161 27.10 -5.29 -11.78
CA VAL A 161 26.00 -6.14 -11.34
C VAL A 161 24.80 -5.20 -11.26
N THR A 162 24.17 -4.97 -12.41
CA THR A 162 22.89 -4.30 -12.56
C THR A 162 21.84 -5.24 -12.01
N GLY A 163 21.90 -5.49 -10.70
CA GLY A 163 20.91 -6.24 -9.97
C GLY A 163 19.54 -5.71 -10.37
N GLY A 164 18.67 -6.62 -10.80
CA GLY A 164 17.53 -6.33 -11.64
C GLY A 164 16.71 -5.15 -11.17
N ARG A 165 16.43 -4.21 -12.07
CA ARG A 165 15.80 -2.93 -11.77
C ARG A 165 14.34 -2.96 -12.20
N LEU A 166 13.44 -2.49 -11.34
CA LEU A 166 12.10 -2.11 -11.80
C LEU A 166 12.24 -0.89 -12.70
N TRP A 167 11.91 -1.03 -13.97
CA TRP A 167 11.93 0.06 -14.93
C TRP A 167 10.62 0.87 -14.87
N GLY A 168 9.48 0.19 -14.69
CA GLY A 168 8.19 0.86 -14.69
C GLY A 168 7.01 -0.05 -14.36
N LEU A 169 5.82 0.41 -14.73
CA LEU A 169 4.54 -0.27 -14.58
C LEU A 169 3.72 -0.06 -15.86
N SER A 170 3.50 -1.12 -16.64
CA SER A 170 2.79 -1.04 -17.92
C SER A 170 1.28 -0.83 -17.71
N HIS A 171 0.71 -1.60 -16.79
CA HIS A 171 -0.71 -1.61 -16.48
C HIS A 171 -0.95 -1.62 -14.96
N SER A 172 -1.96 -0.88 -14.52
CA SER A 172 -2.56 -1.06 -13.20
C SER A 172 -4.07 -0.93 -13.34
N LEU A 173 -4.78 -1.94 -12.86
CA LEU A 173 -6.21 -1.99 -12.80
C LEU A 173 -6.63 -2.11 -11.34
N VAL A 174 -7.53 -1.22 -10.92
CA VAL A 174 -8.12 -1.25 -9.59
C VAL A 174 -9.60 -1.55 -9.76
N HIS A 175 -10.05 -2.66 -9.18
CA HIS A 175 -11.47 -2.99 -9.16
C HIS A 175 -11.92 -3.32 -7.75
N TRP A 176 -13.13 -2.89 -7.41
CA TRP A 176 -13.67 -3.16 -6.09
C TRP A 176 -14.34 -4.52 -6.03
N ARG A 177 -14.10 -5.28 -4.95
CA ARG A 177 -14.78 -6.54 -4.73
C ARG A 177 -15.51 -6.55 -3.40
N SER A 178 -16.83 -6.53 -3.48
CA SER A 178 -17.73 -6.71 -2.34
C SER A 178 -18.16 -8.19 -2.28
N ARG A 179 -17.37 -9.05 -1.63
CA ARG A 179 -17.76 -10.45 -1.39
C ARG A 179 -17.70 -10.79 0.10
N GLY A 180 -18.89 -10.85 0.73
CA GLY A 180 -19.06 -11.17 2.14
C GLY A 180 -18.52 -10.07 3.08
N ALA A 181 -18.04 -10.50 4.25
CA ALA A 181 -17.53 -9.61 5.30
C ALA A 181 -16.43 -8.65 4.78
N CYS A 182 -15.54 -9.13 3.92
CA CYS A 182 -14.37 -8.37 3.50
C CYS A 182 -14.62 -7.64 2.15
N SER A 183 -14.74 -6.32 2.17
CA SER A 183 -14.64 -5.48 0.96
C SER A 183 -13.28 -4.84 0.91
N GLY A 184 -12.78 -4.68 -0.31
CA GLY A 184 -11.65 -3.82 -0.59
C GLY A 184 -11.38 -3.81 -2.09
N ALA A 185 -10.47 -2.94 -2.48
CA ALA A 185 -9.93 -2.93 -3.81
C ALA A 185 -9.03 -4.15 -4.03
N ILE A 186 -9.16 -4.76 -5.19
CA ILE A 186 -8.17 -5.70 -5.73
C ILE A 186 -7.39 -4.93 -6.79
N VAL A 187 -6.08 -5.02 -6.69
CA VAL A 187 -5.14 -4.38 -7.61
C VAL A 187 -4.53 -5.45 -8.47
N GLU A 188 -4.63 -5.29 -9.78
CA GLU A 188 -3.84 -6.06 -10.75
C GLU A 188 -2.83 -5.09 -11.37
N ALA A 189 -1.55 -5.44 -11.36
CA ALA A 189 -0.52 -4.58 -11.94
C ALA A 189 0.59 -5.37 -12.60
N SER A 190 1.05 -4.87 -13.74
CA SER A 190 2.17 -5.42 -14.49
C SER A 190 3.44 -4.60 -14.25
N LEU A 191 4.46 -5.23 -13.70
CA LEU A 191 5.75 -4.65 -13.39
C LEU A 191 6.70 -4.87 -14.58
N VAL A 192 7.23 -3.78 -15.12
CA VAL A 192 8.21 -3.82 -16.21
C VAL A 192 9.60 -3.87 -15.60
N LEU A 193 10.29 -4.99 -15.80
CA LEU A 193 11.60 -5.25 -15.23
C LEU A 193 12.71 -5.09 -16.27
N ASP A 194 13.91 -4.82 -15.78
CA ASP A 194 15.14 -4.92 -16.55
C ASP A 194 15.28 -6.34 -17.13
N PRO A 195 15.57 -6.51 -18.44
CA PRO A 195 15.74 -7.84 -19.05
C PRO A 195 16.84 -8.66 -18.38
N GLU A 196 17.85 -8.02 -17.78
CA GLU A 196 18.92 -8.70 -17.05
C GLU A 196 18.50 -9.10 -15.61
N THR A 197 17.26 -8.79 -15.21
CA THR A 197 16.72 -9.18 -13.90
C THR A 197 16.60 -10.69 -13.81
N ARG A 198 17.37 -11.30 -12.91
CA ARG A 198 17.21 -12.71 -12.55
C ARG A 198 15.82 -12.98 -11.98
N LEU A 199 15.19 -14.09 -12.39
CA LEU A 199 13.84 -14.47 -11.96
C LEU A 199 13.66 -14.46 -10.43
N ARG A 200 14.65 -14.94 -9.68
CA ARG A 200 14.62 -14.92 -8.21
C ARG A 200 14.49 -13.50 -7.65
N GLU A 201 15.21 -12.54 -8.23
CA GLU A 201 15.16 -11.14 -7.82
C GLU A 201 13.82 -10.49 -8.16
N ALA A 202 13.27 -10.80 -9.34
CA ALA A 202 11.95 -10.36 -9.76
C ALA A 202 10.87 -10.78 -8.74
N HIS A 203 10.88 -12.04 -8.30
CA HIS A 203 9.94 -12.52 -7.29
C HIS A 203 10.12 -11.87 -5.91
N LEU A 204 11.37 -11.67 -5.47
CA LEU A 204 11.63 -10.98 -4.20
C LEU A 204 11.13 -9.52 -4.25
N MET A 205 11.34 -8.86 -5.39
CA MET A 205 10.85 -7.51 -5.64
C MET A 205 9.33 -7.45 -5.63
N ALA A 206 8.65 -8.36 -6.36
CA ALA A 206 7.20 -8.46 -6.36
C ALA A 206 6.63 -8.68 -4.96
N ALA A 207 7.25 -9.58 -4.17
CA ALA A 207 6.84 -9.84 -2.79
C ALA A 207 7.04 -8.63 -1.87
N ALA A 208 8.09 -7.83 -2.09
CA ALA A 208 8.32 -6.59 -1.35
C ALA A 208 7.29 -5.52 -1.73
N ILE A 209 7.02 -5.36 -3.03
CA ILE A 209 6.03 -4.40 -3.56
C ILE A 209 4.63 -4.75 -3.06
N ARG A 210 4.20 -6.01 -3.16
CA ARG A 210 2.91 -6.48 -2.64
C ARG A 210 2.72 -6.13 -1.17
N ARG A 211 3.75 -6.39 -0.34
CA ARG A 211 3.73 -6.04 1.09
C ARG A 211 3.66 -4.54 1.33
N ALA A 212 4.33 -3.74 0.51
CA ALA A 212 4.30 -2.28 0.63
C ALA A 212 2.90 -1.72 0.29
N VAL A 213 2.31 -2.15 -0.82
CA VAL A 213 0.97 -1.73 -1.25
C VAL A 213 -0.08 -2.06 -0.19
N LEU A 214 -0.12 -3.32 0.28
CA LEU A 214 -1.07 -3.74 1.33
C LEU A 214 -0.91 -3.00 2.66
N ARG A 215 0.30 -2.50 2.95
CA ARG A 215 0.56 -1.75 4.18
C ARG A 215 0.22 -0.27 4.05
N GLN A 216 0.48 0.32 2.88
CA GLN A 216 0.40 1.76 2.66
C GLN A 216 -0.96 2.20 2.11
N VAL A 217 -1.68 1.32 1.42
CA VAL A 217 -2.98 1.63 0.81
C VAL A 217 -4.08 0.82 1.52
N PRO A 218 -4.74 1.35 2.56
CA PRO A 218 -5.65 0.60 3.42
C PRO A 218 -6.92 0.12 2.71
N ASP A 219 -7.28 0.77 1.59
CA ASP A 219 -8.41 0.38 0.75
C ASP A 219 -8.14 -0.92 -0.03
N VAL A 220 -6.86 -1.27 -0.22
CA VAL A 220 -6.44 -2.43 -1.01
C VAL A 220 -6.42 -3.68 -0.14
N ARG A 221 -7.21 -4.67 -0.55
CA ARG A 221 -7.32 -5.97 0.10
C ARG A 221 -6.32 -6.97 -0.45
N ASP A 222 -6.13 -6.98 -1.77
CA ASP A 222 -5.27 -7.93 -2.45
C ASP A 222 -4.58 -7.28 -3.64
N VAL A 223 -3.41 -7.82 -3.99
CA VAL A 223 -2.58 -7.35 -5.08
C VAL A 223 -2.08 -8.56 -5.85
N ASP A 224 -2.44 -8.62 -7.12
CA ASP A 224 -1.87 -9.51 -8.12
C ASP A 224 -0.84 -8.74 -8.95
N LEU A 225 0.37 -9.28 -9.04
CA LEU A 225 1.51 -8.64 -9.69
C LEU A 225 2.03 -9.53 -10.80
N HIS A 226 1.92 -9.06 -12.03
CA HIS A 226 2.49 -9.73 -13.20
C HIS A 226 3.89 -9.17 -13.44
N LEU A 227 4.82 -10.05 -13.82
CA LEU A 227 6.21 -9.70 -14.07
C LEU A 227 6.43 -9.77 -15.56
N GLU A 228 6.67 -8.61 -16.16
CA GLU A 228 6.93 -8.47 -17.59
C GLU A 228 8.41 -8.15 -17.75
N LEU A 229 9.10 -9.00 -18.51
CA LEU A 229 10.34 -8.59 -19.15
C LEU A 229 9.92 -7.72 -20.32
N PHE A 230 10.52 -6.54 -20.45
CA PHE A 230 10.26 -5.72 -21.61
C PHE A 230 10.95 -6.36 -22.82
N ASP A 231 10.26 -7.23 -23.54
CA ASP A 231 10.67 -7.59 -24.89
C ASP A 231 10.20 -6.47 -25.83
N GLY A 232 11.05 -6.04 -26.75
CA GLY A 232 10.77 -4.93 -27.65
C GLY A 232 9.69 -5.22 -28.69
N ALA A 233 8.74 -6.14 -28.47
CA ALA A 233 7.82 -6.64 -29.50
C ALA A 233 6.66 -5.67 -29.78
N ALA A 234 6.99 -4.52 -30.39
CA ALA A 234 6.06 -3.81 -31.28
C ALA A 234 6.74 -3.15 -32.49
N GLY A 235 8.05 -3.29 -32.66
CA GLY A 235 8.80 -2.82 -33.83
C GLY A 235 10.30 -3.02 -33.60
N GLU A 236 11.10 -3.10 -34.66
CA GLU A 236 12.54 -3.46 -34.65
C GLU A 236 13.46 -2.62 -33.73
N GLN A 237 12.94 -1.69 -32.94
CA GLN A 237 13.66 -0.87 -31.97
C GLN A 237 13.04 -1.07 -30.58
N GLY A 238 13.46 -2.15 -29.90
CA GLY A 238 13.19 -2.30 -28.47
C GLY A 238 13.84 -1.16 -27.68
N TYR A 239 13.17 -0.74 -26.60
CA TYR A 239 13.70 0.31 -25.74
C TYR A 239 14.98 -0.14 -25.04
N ARG A 240 16.07 0.59 -25.22
CA ARG A 240 17.39 0.27 -24.66
C ARG A 240 17.60 0.85 -23.27
N SER A 241 16.71 1.72 -22.84
CA SER A 241 16.85 2.46 -21.60
C SER A 241 15.50 2.83 -20.97
N ILE A 242 15.50 3.08 -19.66
CA ILE A 242 14.35 3.61 -18.92
C ILE A 242 13.84 4.92 -19.53
N ASP A 243 14.73 5.72 -20.12
CA ASP A 243 14.40 7.02 -20.69
C ASP A 243 13.58 6.91 -21.98
N GLU A 244 13.53 5.71 -22.58
CA GLU A 244 12.71 5.44 -23.76
C GLU A 244 11.33 4.87 -23.39
N LEU A 245 11.09 4.50 -22.12
CA LEU A 245 9.77 4.05 -21.69
C LEU A 245 8.71 5.15 -21.88
N PRO A 246 7.51 4.79 -22.37
CA PRO A 246 6.36 5.69 -22.43
C PRO A 246 6.10 6.37 -21.08
N HIS A 247 5.75 7.65 -21.09
CA HIS A 247 5.56 8.43 -19.86
C HIS A 247 4.54 7.80 -18.88
N ASN A 248 3.50 7.15 -19.40
CA ASN A 248 2.49 6.45 -18.61
C ASN A 248 3.02 5.18 -17.90
N PHE A 249 4.17 4.65 -18.35
CA PHE A 249 4.80 3.48 -17.76
C PHE A 249 5.77 3.85 -16.64
N ARG A 250 6.17 5.12 -16.56
CA ARG A 250 7.10 5.59 -15.55
C ARG A 250 6.43 5.63 -14.18
N LEU A 251 7.15 5.16 -13.19
CA LEU A 251 6.75 5.32 -11.80
C LEU A 251 7.01 6.77 -11.34
N PRO A 252 6.20 7.31 -10.42
CA PRO A 252 6.46 8.61 -9.82
C PRO A 252 7.83 8.62 -9.13
N SER A 253 8.43 9.79 -9.02
CA SER A 253 9.69 9.96 -8.27
C SER A 253 9.51 9.63 -6.79
N GLU A 254 10.60 9.31 -6.08
CA GLU A 254 10.54 9.01 -4.63
C GLU A 254 9.89 10.15 -3.82
N ALA A 255 10.14 11.41 -4.22
CA ALA A 255 9.60 12.58 -3.56
C ALA A 255 8.08 12.71 -3.79
N GLU A 256 7.62 12.55 -5.04
CA GLU A 256 6.18 12.56 -5.37
C GLU A 256 5.45 11.41 -4.68
N ALA A 257 6.06 10.22 -4.65
CA ALA A 257 5.50 9.05 -4.01
C ALA A 257 5.32 9.26 -2.49
N LYS A 258 6.33 9.84 -1.83
CA LYS A 258 6.27 10.16 -0.40
C LYS A 258 5.32 11.29 -0.06
N ALA A 259 5.15 12.28 -0.93
CA ALA A 259 4.21 13.37 -0.71
C ALA A 259 2.74 12.90 -0.82
N ARG A 260 2.52 11.78 -1.50
CA ARG A 260 1.20 11.23 -1.78
C ARG A 260 0.68 10.32 -0.68
N LEU A 261 1.56 9.52 -0.09
CA LEU A 261 1.26 8.50 0.94
C LEU A 261 1.26 9.09 2.35
#